data_AF-A0A147H6V6-F1
#
_entry.id   AF-A0A147H6V6-F1
#
_cell.length_a   1.000
_cell.length_b   1.000
_cell.length_c   1.000
_cell.angle_alpha   90.00
_cell.angle_beta   90.00
_cell.angle_gamma   90.00
#
_symmetry.space_group_name_H-M   'P 1'
#
loop_
_entity.id
_entity.type
_entity.pdbx_description
1 polymer ?
#
loop_
_entity_poly.entity_id
_entity_poly.type
_entity_poly.pdbx_seq_one_letter_code
_entity_poly.pdbx_strand_id
1 'polypeptide(L)'
;MTERASSVEALEAQIARLTQERKDLERQQQRLRVDELKALADAYAAQLKAAGFSIEEGIQALQPHRPAAEPPAPPRHQAIRPAPFVTAPKSQPRPPMDTVHLRAQSVLGSDAIDWLRRPHALLGGMTPSQMADTPQGEEKVLALLTAYARGA
;
A
#
# COMPACT_ATOMS: atom_id res chain seq x y z
N MET A 1 -8.54 13.31 42.26
CA MET A 1 -7.51 12.79 41.33
C MET A 1 -7.78 11.36 40.84
N THR A 2 -8.89 10.73 41.23
CA THR A 2 -9.21 9.31 40.95
C THR A 2 -9.84 9.06 39.57
N GLU A 3 -10.58 10.01 38.99
CA GLU A 3 -11.27 9.80 37.68
C GLU A 3 -10.34 9.74 36.46
N ARG A 4 -9.15 10.35 36.54
CA ARG A 4 -8.15 10.22 35.46
C ARG A 4 -7.49 8.84 35.43
N ALA A 5 -7.33 8.21 36.59
CA ALA A 5 -6.75 6.87 36.69
C ALA A 5 -7.69 5.81 36.10
N SER A 6 -9.00 5.89 36.39
CA SER A 6 -10.00 4.98 35.80
C SER A 6 -10.15 5.15 34.29
N SER A 7 -9.96 6.37 33.76
CA SER A 7 -9.94 6.61 32.31
C SER A 7 -8.72 5.99 31.62
N VAL A 8 -7.56 5.93 32.29
CA VAL A 8 -6.35 5.31 31.73
C VAL A 8 -6.49 3.79 31.73
N GLU A 9 -6.98 3.19 32.82
CA GLU A 9 -7.23 1.75 32.90
C GLU A 9 -8.26 1.27 31.85
N ALA A 10 -9.31 2.06 31.60
CA ALA A 10 -10.28 1.77 30.54
C ALA A 10 -9.64 1.80 29.15
N LEU A 11 -8.73 2.75 28.90
CA LEU A 11 -7.98 2.82 27.64
C LEU A 11 -7.00 1.65 27.50
N GLU A 12 -6.31 1.25 28.57
CA GLU A 12 -5.40 0.10 28.56
C GLU A 12 -6.16 -1.21 28.27
N ALA A 13 -7.33 -1.40 28.88
CA ALA A 13 -8.19 -2.55 28.59
C ALA A 13 -8.67 -2.55 27.13
N GLN A 14 -9.02 -1.37 26.59
CA GLN A 14 -9.40 -1.23 25.19
C GLN A 14 -8.23 -1.52 24.25
N ILE A 15 -7.02 -1.03 24.56
CA ILE A 15 -5.80 -1.30 23.78
C ILE A 15 -5.48 -2.80 23.79
N ALA A 16 -5.58 -3.45 24.96
CA ALA A 16 -5.33 -4.89 25.08
C ALA A 16 -6.33 -5.71 24.24
N ARG A 17 -7.62 -5.33 24.30
CA ARG A 17 -8.68 -5.94 23.49
C ARG A 17 -8.41 -5.79 21.99
N LEU A 18 -8.18 -4.57 21.52
CA LEU A 18 -7.91 -4.31 20.10
C LEU A 18 -6.64 -5.00 19.61
N THR A 19 -5.62 -5.09 20.46
CA THR A 19 -4.38 -5.82 20.15
C THR A 19 -4.64 -7.31 19.97
N GLN A 20 -5.48 -7.89 20.83
CA GLN A 20 -5.86 -9.29 20.73
C GLN A 20 -6.70 -9.56 19.46
N GLU A 21 -7.71 -8.72 19.20
CA GLU A 21 -8.54 -8.80 18.00
C GLU A 21 -7.68 -8.71 16.72
N ARG A 22 -6.71 -7.78 16.68
CA ARG A 22 -5.76 -7.69 15.57
C ARG A 22 -4.97 -8.99 15.36
N LYS A 23 -4.43 -9.57 16.43
CA LYS A 23 -3.66 -10.84 16.35
C LYS A 23 -4.54 -11.99 15.86
N ASP A 24 -5.81 -12.01 16.23
CA ASP A 24 -6.74 -13.05 15.81
C ASP A 24 -7.07 -12.92 14.32
N LEU A 25 -7.31 -11.70 13.86
CA LEU A 25 -7.51 -11.40 12.44
C LEU A 25 -6.27 -11.71 11.60
N GLU A 26 -5.07 -11.36 12.08
CA GLU A 26 -3.81 -11.71 11.39
C GLU A 26 -3.66 -13.23 11.24
N ARG A 27 -3.95 -14.00 12.30
CA ARG A 27 -3.94 -15.47 12.23
C ARG A 27 -4.98 -16.01 11.25
N GLN A 28 -6.17 -15.42 11.22
CA GLN A 28 -7.23 -15.81 10.28
C GLN A 28 -6.83 -15.52 8.84
N GLN A 29 -6.31 -14.32 8.55
CA GLN A 29 -5.81 -13.96 7.22
C GLN A 29 -4.70 -14.90 6.76
N GLN A 30 -3.75 -15.22 7.65
CA GLN A 30 -2.67 -16.16 7.34
C GLN A 30 -3.21 -17.54 6.94
N ARG A 31 -4.21 -18.04 7.66
CA ARG A 31 -4.85 -19.34 7.37
C ARG A 31 -5.56 -19.32 6.01
N LEU A 32 -6.41 -18.32 5.79
CA LEU A 32 -7.14 -18.17 4.52
C LEU A 32 -6.18 -18.07 3.33
N ARG A 33 -5.08 -17.32 3.48
CA ARG A 33 -4.05 -17.21 2.44
C ARG A 33 -3.38 -18.55 2.13
N VAL A 34 -3.09 -19.36 3.13
CA VAL A 34 -2.49 -20.70 2.93
C VAL A 34 -3.47 -21.62 2.20
N ASP A 35 -4.75 -21.61 2.60
CA ASP A 35 -5.79 -22.43 1.97
C ASP A 35 -6.01 -22.02 0.51
N GLU A 36 -6.05 -20.71 0.23
CA GLU A 36 -6.15 -20.17 -1.13
C GLU A 36 -4.96 -20.57 -2.00
N LEU A 37 -3.73 -20.42 -1.50
CA LEU A 37 -2.52 -20.82 -2.23
C LEU A 37 -2.50 -22.32 -2.53
N LYS A 38 -2.99 -23.14 -1.60
CA LYS A 38 -3.11 -24.58 -1.81
C LYS A 38 -4.13 -24.89 -2.91
N ALA A 39 -5.31 -24.27 -2.87
CA ALA A 39 -6.34 -24.44 -3.88
C ALA A 39 -5.84 -24.03 -5.28
N LEU A 40 -5.11 -22.91 -5.38
CA LEU A 40 -4.48 -22.50 -6.65
C LEU A 40 -3.44 -23.51 -7.13
N ALA A 41 -2.57 -23.99 -6.23
CA ALA A 41 -1.54 -24.97 -6.58
C ALA A 41 -2.17 -26.29 -7.08
N ASP A 42 -3.20 -26.77 -6.40
CA ASP A 42 -3.92 -27.99 -6.77
C ASP A 42 -4.62 -27.84 -8.13
N ALA A 43 -5.28 -26.70 -8.37
CA ALA A 43 -5.90 -26.38 -9.66
C ALA A 43 -4.89 -26.31 -10.80
N TYR A 44 -3.74 -25.65 -10.57
CA TYR A 44 -2.66 -25.55 -11.55
C TYR A 44 -2.06 -26.93 -11.87
N ALA A 45 -1.81 -27.76 -10.84
CA ALA A 45 -1.32 -29.11 -11.03
C ALA A 45 -2.31 -29.98 -11.82
N ALA A 46 -3.61 -29.83 -11.58
CA ALA A 46 -4.64 -30.51 -12.36
C ALA A 46 -4.63 -30.07 -13.82
N GLN A 47 -4.47 -28.76 -14.09
CA GLN A 47 -4.40 -28.22 -15.44
C GLN A 47 -3.16 -28.69 -16.21
N LEU A 48 -1.99 -28.74 -15.57
CA LEU A 48 -0.76 -29.28 -16.17
C LEU A 48 -0.94 -30.75 -16.56
N LYS A 49 -1.46 -31.57 -15.64
CA LYS A 49 -1.73 -32.99 -15.89
C LYS A 49 -2.73 -33.19 -17.03
N ALA A 50 -3.79 -32.39 -17.09
CA ALA A 50 -4.77 -32.44 -18.17
C ALA A 50 -4.15 -32.07 -19.53
N ALA A 51 -3.15 -31.20 -19.54
CA ALA A 51 -2.38 -30.84 -20.72
C ALA A 51 -1.21 -31.81 -21.03
N GLY A 52 -1.03 -32.87 -20.23
CA GLY A 52 0.02 -33.88 -20.42
C GLY A 52 1.40 -33.47 -19.93
N PHE A 53 1.53 -32.36 -19.21
CA PHE A 53 2.79 -31.89 -18.63
C PHE A 53 2.97 -32.38 -17.20
N SER A 54 4.23 -32.59 -16.81
CA SER A 54 4.62 -32.81 -15.42
C SER A 54 4.64 -31.48 -14.64
N ILE A 55 4.61 -31.59 -13.31
CA ILE A 55 4.70 -30.42 -12.42
C ILE A 55 6.07 -29.72 -12.59
N GLU A 56 7.14 -30.50 -12.76
CA GLU A 56 8.50 -29.96 -12.92
C GLU A 56 8.63 -29.13 -14.21
N GLU A 57 8.09 -29.62 -15.32
CA GLU A 57 8.06 -28.88 -16.59
C GLU A 57 7.25 -27.59 -16.47
N GLY A 58 6.11 -27.64 -15.78
CA GLY A 58 5.31 -26.44 -15.50
C GLY A 58 6.07 -25.41 -14.66
N ILE A 59 6.77 -25.84 -13.60
CA ILE A 59 7.61 -24.95 -12.79
C ILE A 59 8.75 -24.36 -13.62
N GLN A 60 9.38 -25.16 -14.48
CA GLN A 60 10.45 -24.70 -15.36
C GLN A 60 9.95 -23.65 -16.35
N ALA A 61 8.75 -23.84 -16.91
CA ALA A 61 8.11 -22.89 -17.81
C ALA A 61 7.79 -21.54 -17.12
N LEU A 62 7.61 -21.52 -15.81
CA LEU A 62 7.35 -20.29 -15.04
C LEU A 62 8.62 -19.51 -14.68
N GLN A 63 9.82 -20.10 -14.76
CA GLN A 63 11.06 -19.43 -14.38
C GLN A 63 11.32 -18.08 -15.08
N PRO A 64 11.07 -17.92 -16.40
CA PRO A 64 11.25 -16.64 -17.09
C PRO A 64 10.31 -15.53 -16.60
N HIS A 65 9.19 -15.90 -15.99
CA HIS A 65 8.20 -14.97 -15.44
C HIS A 65 8.39 -14.68 -13.96
N ARG A 66 9.45 -15.23 -13.35
CA ARG A 66 9.79 -14.93 -11.96
C ARG A 66 10.08 -13.42 -11.87
N PRO A 67 9.37 -12.66 -11.02
CA PRO A 67 9.70 -11.26 -10.80
C PRO A 67 11.16 -11.17 -10.36
N ALA A 68 11.89 -10.21 -10.93
CA ALA A 68 13.24 -9.88 -10.49
C ALA A 68 13.18 -9.69 -8.96
N ALA A 69 14.10 -10.33 -8.24
CA ALA A 69 14.10 -10.35 -6.78
C ALA A 69 13.80 -8.95 -6.24
N GLU A 70 12.65 -8.83 -5.58
CA GLU A 70 12.20 -7.56 -5.03
C GLU A 70 13.29 -7.11 -4.03
N PRO A 71 13.84 -5.89 -4.17
CA PRO A 71 14.82 -5.39 -3.21
C PRO A 71 14.23 -5.50 -1.80
N PRO A 72 15.04 -5.81 -0.78
CA PRO A 72 14.55 -6.06 0.57
C PRO A 72 13.62 -4.93 0.98
N ALA A 73 12.36 -5.29 1.27
CA ALA A 73 11.37 -4.33 1.72
C ALA A 73 11.96 -3.51 2.87
N PRO A 74 11.86 -2.16 2.84
CA PRO A 74 12.38 -1.35 3.92
C PRO A 74 11.72 -1.80 5.23
N PRO A 75 12.48 -1.84 6.35
CA PRO A 75 11.97 -2.34 7.61
C PRO A 75 10.72 -1.55 8.00
N ARG A 76 9.57 -2.22 8.00
CA ARG A 76 8.35 -1.73 8.62
C ARG A 76 8.58 -1.77 10.13
N HIS A 77 9.14 -0.71 10.68
CA HIS A 77 8.99 -0.18 12.05
C HIS A 77 9.96 0.99 12.16
N GLN A 78 9.55 2.17 11.69
CA GLN A 78 10.11 3.39 12.27
C GLN A 78 9.48 3.49 13.66
N ALA A 79 10.17 2.96 14.66
CA ALA A 79 9.97 3.37 16.04
C ALA A 79 10.04 4.90 16.04
N ILE A 80 8.91 5.54 16.35
CA ILE A 80 8.86 6.99 16.56
C ILE A 80 9.79 7.28 17.73
N ARG A 81 11.04 7.65 17.43
CA ARG A 81 11.88 8.32 18.43
C ARG A 81 11.25 9.69 18.62
N PRO A 82 10.89 10.12 19.85
CA PRO A 82 10.51 11.50 20.07
C PRO A 82 11.70 12.37 19.66
N ALA A 83 11.51 13.18 18.63
CA ALA A 83 12.53 14.11 18.18
C ALA A 83 12.88 15.06 19.34
N PRO A 84 14.16 15.40 19.56
CA PRO A 84 14.50 16.51 20.44
C PRO A 84 13.80 17.76 19.88
N PHE A 85 13.22 18.57 20.76
CA PHE A 85 12.66 19.87 20.40
C PHE A 85 13.77 20.73 19.76
N VAL A 86 13.86 20.70 18.44
CA VAL A 86 14.65 21.65 17.66
C VAL A 86 13.74 22.82 17.38
N THR A 87 14.16 23.98 17.87
CA THR A 87 13.55 25.29 17.64
C THR A 87 13.25 25.48 16.15
N ALA A 88 12.03 25.91 15.87
CA ALA A 88 11.49 26.08 14.52
C ALA A 88 12.43 26.89 13.61
N PRO A 89 12.87 26.36 12.46
CA PRO A 89 13.46 27.18 11.43
C PRO A 89 12.33 27.95 10.73
N LYS A 90 12.39 29.27 10.93
CA LYS A 90 11.86 30.36 10.10
C LYS A 90 11.19 29.88 8.81
N SER A 91 9.88 30.10 8.73
CA SER A 91 8.97 29.91 7.60
C SER A 91 9.66 29.94 6.24
N GLN A 92 9.98 28.75 5.70
CA GLN A 92 10.18 28.62 4.27
C GLN A 92 8.82 28.83 3.59
N PRO A 93 8.75 29.61 2.49
CA PRO A 93 7.53 29.68 1.71
C PRO A 93 7.22 28.28 1.20
N ARG A 94 6.05 27.75 1.60
CA ARG A 94 5.48 26.54 1.01
C ARG A 94 5.49 26.76 -0.52
N PRO A 95 6.13 25.91 -1.33
CA PRO A 95 6.01 26.02 -2.78
C PRO A 95 4.51 25.98 -3.13
N PRO A 96 4.06 26.72 -4.17
CA PRO A 96 2.66 26.65 -4.58
C PRO A 96 2.34 25.18 -4.86
N MET A 97 1.42 24.59 -4.09
CA MET A 97 1.01 23.22 -4.36
C MET A 97 0.22 23.24 -5.67
N ASP A 98 0.72 22.54 -6.68
CA ASP A 98 0.01 22.37 -7.94
C ASP A 98 -1.38 21.75 -7.68
N THR A 99 -2.35 22.13 -8.51
CA THR A 99 -3.74 21.65 -8.52
C THR A 99 -3.84 20.13 -8.39
N VAL A 100 -2.97 19.41 -9.09
CA VAL A 100 -2.85 17.94 -9.04
C VAL A 100 -2.46 17.44 -7.65
N HIS A 101 -1.51 18.09 -6.98
CA HIS A 101 -1.06 17.69 -5.64
C HIS A 101 -2.17 17.89 -4.60
N LEU A 102 -2.88 19.02 -4.65
CA LEU A 102 -4.02 19.29 -3.77
C LEU A 102 -5.14 18.26 -3.97
N ARG A 103 -5.45 17.92 -5.22
CA ARG A 103 -6.48 16.93 -5.53
C ARG A 103 -6.07 15.53 -5.11
N ALA A 104 -4.82 15.14 -5.36
CA ALA A 104 -4.28 13.86 -4.92
C ALA A 104 -4.34 13.73 -3.40
N GLN A 105 -3.98 14.78 -2.66
CA GLN A 105 -4.08 14.80 -1.20
C GLN A 105 -5.53 14.66 -0.71
N SER A 106 -6.50 15.27 -1.39
CA SER A 106 -7.92 15.13 -1.01
C SER A 106 -8.51 13.74 -1.27
N VAL A 107 -8.01 13.02 -2.28
CA VAL A 107 -8.54 11.73 -2.70
C VAL A 107 -7.82 10.57 -2.01
N LEU A 108 -6.49 10.67 -1.89
CA LEU A 108 -5.61 9.59 -1.44
C LEU A 108 -4.99 9.84 -0.05
N GLY A 109 -5.19 11.02 0.53
CA GLY A 109 -4.69 11.34 1.87
C GLY A 109 -3.17 11.33 1.96
N SER A 110 -2.63 10.54 2.91
CA SER A 110 -1.19 10.39 3.14
C SER A 110 -0.44 9.76 1.96
N ASP A 111 -1.14 8.95 1.16
CA ASP A 111 -0.53 8.16 0.09
C ASP A 111 -0.40 8.96 -1.21
N ALA A 112 -0.86 10.21 -1.23
CA ALA A 112 -0.84 11.08 -2.39
C ALA A 112 0.58 11.31 -2.95
N ILE A 113 1.57 11.52 -2.08
CA ILE A 113 2.96 11.76 -2.51
C ILE A 113 3.56 10.51 -3.15
N ASP A 114 3.30 9.33 -2.58
CA ASP A 114 3.79 8.07 -3.11
C ASP A 114 3.11 7.72 -4.42
N TRP A 115 1.80 7.98 -4.53
CA TRP A 115 1.03 7.76 -5.76
C TRP A 115 1.52 8.65 -6.91
N LEU A 116 1.77 9.93 -6.66
CA LEU A 116 2.25 10.87 -7.68
C LEU A 116 3.64 10.52 -8.22
N ARG A 117 4.45 9.81 -7.43
CA ARG A 117 5.82 9.39 -7.79
C ARG A 117 5.89 7.98 -8.37
N ARG A 118 4.82 7.21 -8.30
CA ARG A 118 4.77 5.85 -8.85
C ARG A 118 4.41 5.87 -10.33
N PRO A 119 5.11 5.09 -11.18
CA PRO A 119 4.69 4.84 -12.55
C PRO A 119 3.27 4.27 -12.59
N HIS A 120 2.39 4.87 -13.38
CA HIS A 120 1.00 4.43 -13.50
C HIS A 120 0.72 3.84 -14.88
N ALA A 121 0.18 2.62 -14.94
CA ALA A 121 -0.06 1.91 -16.21
C ALA A 121 -1.01 2.67 -17.15
N LEU A 122 -2.08 3.28 -16.60
CA LEU A 122 -3.01 4.12 -17.38
C LEU A 122 -2.39 5.42 -17.93
N LEU A 123 -1.21 5.79 -17.46
CA LEU A 123 -0.44 6.93 -17.95
C LEU A 123 0.73 6.48 -18.84
N GLY A 124 0.67 5.26 -19.39
CA GLY A 124 1.72 4.70 -20.24
C GLY A 124 3.04 4.43 -19.50
N GLY A 125 2.98 4.23 -18.18
CA GLY A 125 4.16 4.02 -17.34
C GLY A 125 4.87 5.29 -16.89
N MET A 126 4.35 6.48 -17.24
CA MET A 126 4.83 7.74 -16.68
C MET A 126 4.28 7.96 -15.26
N THR A 127 4.97 8.78 -14.48
CA THR A 127 4.44 9.16 -13.17
C THR A 127 3.38 10.26 -13.33
N PRO A 128 2.34 10.31 -12.49
CA PRO A 128 1.38 11.39 -12.49
C PRO A 128 2.03 12.77 -12.33
N SER A 129 3.14 12.87 -11.59
CA SER A 129 3.91 14.11 -11.46
C SER A 129 4.54 14.56 -12.77
N GLN A 130 5.14 13.64 -13.54
CA GLN A 130 5.74 13.94 -14.85
C GLN A 130 4.69 14.26 -15.90
N MET A 131 3.53 13.58 -15.84
CA MET A 131 2.45 13.82 -16.79
C MET A 131 1.78 15.19 -16.55
N ALA A 132 1.73 15.64 -15.29
CA ALA A 132 1.23 16.96 -14.91
C ALA A 132 2.10 18.13 -15.41
N ASP A 133 3.33 17.88 -15.90
CA ASP A 133 4.17 18.92 -16.51
C ASP A 133 3.61 19.42 -17.86
N THR A 134 2.61 18.72 -18.42
CA THR A 134 1.92 19.12 -19.66
C THR A 134 0.44 19.40 -19.38
N PRO A 135 -0.18 20.44 -19.99
CA PRO A 135 -1.60 20.75 -19.76
C PRO A 135 -2.55 19.58 -20.08
N GLN A 136 -2.28 18.86 -21.17
CA GLN A 136 -3.07 17.68 -21.56
C GLN A 136 -2.86 16.48 -20.62
N GLY A 137 -1.69 16.37 -20.01
CA GLY A 137 -1.40 15.32 -19.04
C GLY A 137 -1.98 15.63 -17.66
N GLU A 138 -2.02 16.90 -17.26
CA GLU A 138 -2.68 17.35 -16.04
C GLU A 138 -4.16 16.94 -16.01
N GLU A 139 -4.90 17.20 -17.09
CA GLU A 139 -6.32 16.83 -17.21
C GLU A 139 -6.52 15.31 -17.06
N LYS A 140 -5.64 14.50 -17.65
CA LYS A 140 -5.69 13.04 -17.53
C LYS A 140 -5.45 12.57 -16.09
N VAL A 141 -4.49 13.17 -15.40
CA VAL A 141 -4.21 12.85 -13.99
C VAL A 141 -5.38 13.27 -13.10
N LEU A 142 -5.99 14.42 -13.35
CA LEU A 142 -7.18 14.88 -12.62
C LEU A 142 -8.41 14.01 -12.89
N ALA A 143 -8.61 13.56 -14.13
CA ALA A 143 -9.66 12.62 -14.48
C ALA A 143 -9.47 11.28 -13.75
N LEU A 144 -8.22 10.80 -13.69
CA LEU A 144 -7.86 9.60 -12.96
C LEU A 144 -8.12 9.73 -11.46
N LEU A 145 -7.70 10.84 -10.83
CA LEU A 145 -7.99 11.13 -9.43
C LEU A 145 -9.50 11.24 -9.16
N THR A 146 -10.26 11.75 -10.13
CA THR A 146 -11.73 11.82 -10.04
C THR A 146 -12.36 10.42 -10.11
N ALA A 147 -11.80 9.51 -10.90
CA ALA A 147 -12.23 8.11 -10.92
C ALA A 147 -11.95 7.41 -9.58
N TYR A 148 -10.76 7.60 -9.01
CA TYR A 148 -10.43 7.09 -7.67
C TYR A 148 -11.39 7.62 -6.59
N ALA A 149 -11.74 8.90 -6.64
CA ALA A 149 -12.69 9.52 -5.70
C ALA A 149 -14.13 8.97 -5.83
N ARG A 150 -14.51 8.44 -7.00
CA ARG A 150 -15.83 7.85 -7.26
C ARG A 150 -15.92 6.36 -6.90
N GLY A 151 -14.82 5.74 -6.50
CA GLY A 151 -14.74 4.31 -6.25
C GLY A 151 -14.46 3.57 -7.55
N ALA A 152 -13.17 3.32 -7.80
CA ALA A 152 -12.73 2.25 -8.68
C ALA A 152 -12.83 0.91 -7.94
#